data_AF-A0A830H0J0-F1
#
_entry.id   AF-A0A830H0J0-F1
#
_cell.length_a   1.000
_cell.length_b   1.000
_cell.length_c   1.000
_cell.angle_alpha   90.00
_cell.angle_beta   90.00
_cell.angle_gamma   90.00
#
_symmetry.space_group_name_H-M   'P 1'
#
loop_
_entity.id
_entity.type
_entity.pdbx_description
1 polymer ?
#
loop_
_entity_poly.entity_id
_entity_poly.type
_entity_poly.pdbx_seq_one_letter_code
_entity_poly.pdbx_strand_id
1 'polypeptide(L)'
;MRKLKFGIDYPMTLLLGIRRSGKSSLVKVLAKQEDAIWIYLDLRKFDTSTYINYKDLLQELERGINAFLPSKLKKAFTALRGVSLMGVNIRFSWGKERVEFSQILDKLSEVGEKEGKKGSVNLR
;
A
#
# COMPACT_ATOMS: atom_id res chain seq x y z
N MET A 1 7.00 1.92 21.48
CA MET A 1 6.26 2.83 20.58
C MET A 1 7.15 3.93 19.99
N ARG A 2 7.90 4.71 20.79
CA ARG A 2 8.75 5.83 20.31
C ARG A 2 9.65 5.49 19.11
N LYS A 3 10.39 4.38 19.16
CA LYS A 3 11.26 3.93 18.04
C LYS A 3 10.51 3.68 16.74
N LEU A 4 9.30 3.11 16.84
CA LEU A 4 8.48 2.81 15.65
C LEU A 4 7.89 4.09 15.04
N LYS A 5 7.47 5.06 15.87
CA LYS A 5 7.05 6.38 15.40
C LYS A 5 8.19 7.08 14.65
N PHE A 6 9.40 7.09 15.21
CA PHE A 6 10.56 7.65 14.52
C PHE A 6 10.91 6.90 13.22
N GLY A 7 10.63 5.60 13.17
CA GLY A 7 10.83 4.79 11.98
C GLY A 7 9.98 5.21 10.77
N ILE A 8 8.82 5.85 10.97
CA ILE A 8 7.96 6.25 9.84
C ILE A 8 8.57 7.38 9.01
N ASP A 9 9.58 8.06 9.53
CA ASP A 9 10.30 9.13 8.82
C ASP A 9 11.36 8.58 7.84
N TYR A 10 11.61 7.27 7.85
CA TYR A 10 12.52 6.61 6.92
C TYR A 10 11.74 5.99 5.74
N PRO A 11 12.29 5.99 4.51
CA PRO A 11 11.65 5.36 3.35
C PRO A 11 11.33 3.87 3.54
N MET A 12 12.11 3.19 4.39
CA MET A 12 11.90 1.79 4.75
C MET A 12 12.23 1.56 6.22
N THR A 13 11.30 0.95 6.95
CA THR A 13 11.49 0.53 8.34
C THR A 13 11.17 -0.95 8.49
N LEU A 14 12.10 -1.70 9.08
CA LEU A 14 11.92 -3.12 9.39
C LEU A 14 11.52 -3.31 10.84
N LEU A 15 10.38 -3.97 11.07
CA LEU A 15 9.92 -4.37 12.39
C LEU A 15 10.13 -5.88 12.59
N LEU A 16 11.23 -6.25 13.25
CA LEU A 16 11.65 -7.64 13.43
C LEU A 16 11.21 -8.24 14.78
N GLY A 17 11.15 -9.57 14.85
CA GLY A 17 10.86 -10.32 16.09
C GLY A 17 10.09 -11.63 15.85
N ILE A 18 9.97 -12.46 16.88
CA ILE A 18 9.35 -13.81 16.81
C ILE A 18 7.87 -13.80 16.40
N ARG A 19 7.37 -14.91 15.83
CA ARG A 19 5.92 -15.06 15.53
C ARG A 19 5.10 -14.82 16.80
N ARG A 20 3.97 -14.10 16.65
CA ARG A 20 3.05 -13.72 17.75
C ARG A 20 3.59 -12.71 18.78
N SER A 21 4.71 -12.03 18.52
CA SER A 21 5.21 -10.92 19.38
C SER A 21 4.41 -9.60 19.30
N GLY A 22 3.23 -9.59 18.67
CA GLY A 22 2.38 -8.38 18.58
C GLY A 22 2.74 -7.36 17.50
N LYS A 23 3.67 -7.67 16.58
CA LYS A 23 4.09 -6.74 15.50
C LYS A 23 2.93 -6.16 14.68
N SER A 24 2.02 -7.02 14.19
CA SER A 24 0.86 -6.58 13.40
C SER A 24 -0.06 -5.66 14.20
N SER A 25 -0.23 -5.92 15.51
CA SER A 25 -1.03 -5.06 16.40
C SER A 25 -0.37 -3.69 16.55
N LEU A 26 0.94 -3.63 16.73
CA LEU A 26 1.68 -2.36 16.83
C LEU A 26 1.56 -1.51 15.57
N VAL A 27 1.70 -2.11 14.38
CA VAL A 27 1.52 -1.41 13.10
C VAL A 27 0.10 -0.86 12.96
N LYS A 28 -0.92 -1.66 13.33
CA LYS A 28 -2.32 -1.22 13.28
C LYS A 28 -2.64 -0.10 14.26
N VAL A 29 -2.04 -0.11 15.46
CA VAL A 29 -2.18 0.98 16.43
C VAL A 29 -1.51 2.25 15.91
N LEU A 30 -0.30 2.14 15.36
CA LEU A 30 0.40 3.27 14.75
C LEU A 30 -0.41 3.90 13.62
N ALA A 31 -0.93 3.08 12.70
CA ALA A 31 -1.72 3.56 11.57
C ALA A 31 -3.00 4.32 11.99
N LYS A 32 -3.56 4.03 13.18
CA LYS A 32 -4.70 4.76 13.74
C LYS A 32 -4.31 6.04 14.48
N GLN A 33 -3.07 6.13 14.97
CA GLN A 33 -2.58 7.27 15.75
C GLN A 33 -1.97 8.36 14.88
N GLU A 34 -1.45 8.00 13.71
CA GLU A 34 -0.81 8.93 12.79
C GLU A 34 -1.80 9.40 11.71
N ASP A 35 -1.86 10.71 11.49
CA ASP A 35 -2.70 11.30 10.43
C ASP A 35 -2.01 11.16 9.06
N ALA A 36 -1.93 9.93 8.56
CA ALA A 36 -1.34 9.60 7.26
C ALA A 36 -2.25 8.65 6.47
N ILE A 37 -2.03 8.58 5.16
CA ILE A 37 -2.67 7.57 4.31
C ILE A 37 -1.89 6.27 4.48
N TRP A 38 -2.56 5.23 4.98
CA TRP A 38 -1.95 3.92 5.17
C TRP A 38 -2.58 2.89 4.25
N ILE A 39 -1.74 2.07 3.62
CA ILE A 39 -2.16 0.84 2.97
C ILE A 39 -1.57 -0.32 3.76
N TYR A 40 -2.44 -1.20 4.26
CA TYR A 40 -2.03 -2.39 4.97
C TYR A 40 -2.19 -3.63 4.08
N LEU A 41 -1.07 -4.28 3.74
CA LEU A 41 -1.04 -5.53 3.00
C LEU A 41 -0.77 -6.69 3.98
N ASP A 42 -1.76 -7.57 4.19
CA ASP A 42 -1.59 -8.75 5.04
C ASP A 42 -1.12 -9.95 4.21
N LEU A 43 0.20 -10.05 4.01
CA LEU A 43 0.79 -11.12 3.21
C LEU A 43 0.82 -12.49 3.92
N ARG A 44 0.46 -12.57 5.22
CA ARG A 44 0.43 -13.84 5.97
C ARG A 44 -0.55 -14.86 5.42
N LYS A 45 -1.55 -14.39 4.66
CA LYS A 45 -2.50 -15.27 3.98
C LYS A 45 -1.84 -16.17 2.93
N PHE A 46 -0.63 -15.83 2.49
CA PHE A 46 0.17 -16.62 1.56
C PHE A 46 1.18 -17.53 2.28
N ASP A 47 1.17 -17.62 3.62
CA ASP A 47 2.11 -18.45 4.39
C ASP A 47 2.08 -19.95 3.98
N THR A 48 0.95 -20.42 3.43
CA THR A 48 0.78 -21.80 2.93
C THR A 48 1.02 -21.94 1.43
N SER A 49 1.24 -20.84 0.72
CA SER A 49 1.47 -20.83 -0.73
C SER A 49 2.93 -21.12 -1.03
N THR A 50 3.19 -22.03 -1.97
CA THR A 50 4.57 -22.37 -2.39
C THR A 50 5.28 -21.20 -3.06
N TYR A 51 4.53 -20.34 -3.75
CA TYR A 51 5.02 -19.12 -4.38
C TYR A 51 3.92 -18.06 -4.41
N ILE A 52 4.32 -16.79 -4.47
CA ILE A 52 3.45 -15.63 -4.70
C ILE A 52 3.80 -15.11 -6.09
N ASN A 53 2.81 -14.98 -6.97
CA ASN A 53 3.04 -14.40 -8.30
C ASN A 53 2.68 -12.90 -8.34
N TYR A 54 2.99 -12.25 -9.45
CA TYR A 54 2.75 -10.82 -9.64
C TYR A 54 1.26 -10.43 -9.51
N LYS A 55 0.36 -11.28 -10.02
CA LYS A 55 -1.09 -11.07 -9.92
C LYS A 55 -1.55 -11.12 -8.47
N ASP A 56 -0.98 -11.99 -7.64
CA ASP A 56 -1.33 -12.08 -6.23
C ASP A 56 -0.96 -10.79 -5.48
N LEU A 57 0.22 -10.22 -5.77
CA LEU A 57 0.66 -8.94 -5.20
C LEU A 57 -0.22 -7.77 -5.64
N LEU A 58 -0.53 -7.68 -6.95
CA LEU A 58 -1.48 -6.68 -7.47
C LEU A 58 -2.87 -6.86 -6.86
N GLN A 59 -3.31 -8.12 -6.70
CA GLN A 59 -4.46 -8.59 -5.92
C GLN A 59 -4.62 -7.84 -4.60
N GLU A 60 -3.56 -7.92 -3.79
CA GLU A 60 -3.57 -7.34 -2.45
C GLU A 60 -3.45 -5.83 -2.44
N LEU A 61 -2.68 -5.27 -3.37
CA LEU A 61 -2.58 -3.84 -3.48
C LEU A 61 -3.91 -3.21 -3.92
N GLU A 62 -4.61 -3.82 -4.88
CA GLU A 62 -5.97 -3.44 -5.29
C GLU A 62 -6.93 -3.47 -4.10
N ARG A 63 -6.91 -4.54 -3.29
CA ARG A 63 -7.74 -4.63 -2.07
C ARG A 63 -7.38 -3.54 -1.06
N GLY A 64 -6.09 -3.34 -0.79
CA GLY A 64 -5.62 -2.33 0.16
C GLY A 64 -6.02 -0.93 -0.26
N ILE A 65 -5.81 -0.57 -1.53
CA ILE A 65 -6.23 0.73 -2.06
C ILE A 65 -7.75 0.87 -1.98
N ASN A 66 -8.50 -0.15 -2.38
CA ASN A 66 -9.96 -0.08 -2.36
C ASN A 66 -10.54 0.00 -0.95
N ALA A 67 -9.88 -0.60 0.05
CA ALA A 67 -10.33 -0.58 1.44
C ALA A 67 -10.00 0.73 2.18
N PHE A 68 -8.83 1.32 1.92
CA PHE A 68 -8.29 2.38 2.76
C PHE A 68 -8.24 3.77 2.10
N LEU A 69 -8.20 3.86 0.77
CA LEU A 69 -8.17 5.17 0.11
C LEU A 69 -9.60 5.70 -0.09
N PRO A 70 -9.88 6.99 0.17
CA PRO A 70 -11.12 7.64 -0.21
C PRO A 70 -11.36 7.57 -1.73
N SER A 71 -12.63 7.52 -2.15
CA SER A 71 -13.02 7.45 -3.57
C SER A 71 -12.44 8.58 -4.42
N LYS A 72 -12.29 9.78 -3.85
CA LYS A 72 -11.66 10.94 -4.51
C LYS A 72 -10.20 10.65 -4.89
N LEU A 73 -9.45 9.96 -4.03
CA LEU A 73 -8.03 9.65 -4.26
C LEU A 73 -7.85 8.48 -5.21
N LYS A 74 -8.76 7.50 -5.18
CA LYS A 74 -8.76 6.37 -6.11
C LYS A 74 -8.83 6.80 -7.57
N LYS A 75 -9.54 7.89 -7.87
CA LYS A 75 -9.62 8.43 -9.24
C LYS A 75 -8.26 8.84 -9.81
N ALA A 76 -7.28 9.20 -8.97
CA ALA A 76 -5.94 9.57 -9.45
C ALA A 76 -5.21 8.40 -10.15
N PHE A 77 -5.58 7.16 -9.82
CA PHE A 77 -4.97 5.97 -10.41
C PHE A 77 -5.41 5.69 -11.85
N THR A 78 -6.53 6.26 -12.32
CA THR A 78 -6.99 6.03 -13.70
C THR A 78 -6.11 6.67 -14.76
N ALA A 79 -5.18 7.54 -14.37
CA ALA A 79 -4.15 8.07 -15.25
C ALA A 79 -3.09 7.00 -15.62
N LEU A 80 -3.00 5.91 -14.85
CA LEU A 80 -2.06 4.82 -15.12
C LEU A 80 -2.65 3.86 -16.16
N ARG A 81 -1.81 3.44 -17.11
CA ARG A 81 -2.15 2.36 -18.04
C ARG A 81 -2.42 1.07 -17.25
N GLY A 82 -3.43 0.32 -17.67
CA GLY A 82 -3.81 -0.92 -17.00
C GLY A 82 -4.61 -0.72 -15.72
N VAL A 83 -5.11 0.50 -15.45
CA VAL A 83 -6.02 0.78 -14.33
C VAL A 83 -7.37 1.25 -14.85
N SER A 84 -8.44 0.71 -14.26
CA SER A 84 -9.82 1.10 -14.59
C SER A 84 -10.64 1.33 -13.32
N LEU A 85 -11.78 2.03 -13.45
CA LEU A 85 -12.77 2.16 -12.38
C LEU A 85 -13.96 1.26 -12.64
N MET A 86 -14.35 0.49 -11.61
CA MET A 86 -15.64 -0.19 -11.52
C MET A 86 -16.44 0.43 -10.37
N GLY A 87 -17.31 1.38 -10.71
CA GLY A 87 -17.98 2.22 -9.73
C GLY A 87 -16.98 3.09 -8.97
N VAL A 88 -16.83 2.86 -7.66
CA VAL A 88 -15.89 3.57 -6.79
C VAL A 88 -14.59 2.81 -6.54
N ASN A 89 -14.44 1.60 -7.08
CA ASN A 89 -13.28 0.76 -6.87
C ASN A 89 -12.39 0.74 -8.12
N ILE A 90 -11.08 0.73 -7.90
CA ILE A 90 -10.11 0.53 -8.98
C ILE A 90 -9.93 -0.95 -9.26
N ARG A 91 -9.57 -1.25 -10.52
CA ARG A 91 -9.15 -2.57 -10.97
C ARG A 91 -7.81 -2.47 -11.68
N PHE A 92 -6.89 -3.34 -11.28
CA PHE A 92 -5.59 -3.49 -11.92
C PHE A 92 -5.63 -4.62 -12.93
N SER A 93 -5.15 -4.33 -14.13
CA SER A 93 -4.89 -5.33 -15.16
C SER A 93 -3.57 -6.03 -14.85
N TRP A 94 -3.56 -7.35 -15.02
CA TRP A 94 -2.38 -8.21 -14.90
C TRP A 94 -2.06 -8.95 -16.22
N GLY A 95 -2.77 -8.61 -17.31
CA GLY A 95 -2.65 -9.24 -18.62
C GLY A 95 -1.73 -8.48 -19.58
N LYS A 96 -2.15 -8.35 -20.84
CA LYS A 96 -1.38 -7.63 -21.88
C LYS A 96 -1.14 -6.16 -21.54
N GLU A 97 -2.12 -5.51 -20.93
CA GLU A 97 -1.99 -4.13 -20.45
C GLU A 97 -1.76 -4.10 -18.94
N ARG A 98 -0.77 -4.84 -18.45
CA ARG A 98 -0.51 -4.87 -17.01
C ARG A 98 -0.08 -3.48 -16.51
N VAL A 99 -0.60 -3.10 -15.35
CA VAL A 99 -0.04 -1.96 -14.62
C VAL A 99 1.29 -2.38 -14.01
N GLU A 100 2.29 -1.51 -14.00
CA GLU A 100 3.58 -1.79 -13.38
C GLU A 100 3.54 -1.43 -11.88
N PHE A 101 4.17 -2.24 -11.03
CA PHE A 101 4.06 -2.07 -9.57
C PHE A 101 4.70 -0.76 -9.10
N SER A 102 5.82 -0.37 -9.71
CA SER A 102 6.47 0.92 -9.48
C SER A 102 5.52 2.08 -9.77
N GLN A 103 4.79 2.06 -10.87
CA GLN A 103 3.83 3.12 -11.22
C GLN A 103 2.73 3.29 -10.18
N ILE A 104 2.31 2.19 -9.53
CA ILE A 104 1.32 2.25 -8.45
C ILE A 104 1.94 2.90 -7.20
N LEU A 105 3.18 2.54 -6.85
CA LEU A 105 3.90 3.17 -5.74
C LEU A 105 4.17 4.67 -5.98
N ASP A 106 4.58 5.04 -7.18
CA ASP A 106 4.81 6.43 -7.58
C ASP A 106 3.51 7.24 -7.46
N LYS A 107 2.40 6.68 -7.96
CA LYS A 107 1.08 7.31 -7.83
C LYS A 107 0.63 7.43 -6.38
N LEU A 108 0.97 6.46 -5.52
CA LEU A 108 0.70 6.53 -4.09
C LEU A 108 1.48 7.65 -3.41
N SER A 109 2.75 7.86 -3.78
CA SER A 109 3.53 9.01 -3.29
C SER A 109 2.88 10.31 -3.69
N GLU A 110 2.55 10.47 -4.97
CA GLU A 110 1.93 11.68 -5.51
C GLU A 110 0.61 12.01 -4.79
N VAL A 111 -0.22 10.99 -4.52
CA VAL A 111 -1.48 11.15 -3.77
C VAL A 111 -1.22 11.56 -2.32
N GLY A 112 -0.21 10.97 -1.67
CA GLY A 112 0.19 11.37 -0.32
C GLY A 112 0.59 12.84 -0.26
N GLU A 113 1.56 13.23 -1.10
CA GLU A 113 2.09 14.59 -1.19
C GLU A 113 0.99 15.63 -1.41
N LYS A 114 0.03 15.37 -2.31
CA LYS A 114 -1.09 16.27 -2.59
C LYS A 114 -2.05 16.48 -1.42
N GLU A 115 -2.23 15.46 -0.58
CA GLU A 115 -3.10 15.55 0.60
C GLU A 115 -2.39 16.17 1.81
N GLY A 116 -1.15 16.65 1.66
CA GLY A 116 -0.36 17.21 2.75
C GLY A 116 0.03 16.16 3.80
N LYS A 117 -0.16 14.88 3.48
CA LYS A 117 0.19 13.73 4.33
C LYS A 117 1.46 13.13 3.75
N LYS A 118 2.50 12.91 4.57
CA LYS A 118 3.80 12.40 4.10
C LYS A 118 3.64 11.18 3.17
N GLY A 119 3.76 11.41 1.86
CA GLY A 119 4.03 10.40 0.85
C GLY A 119 5.47 10.59 0.43
N SER A 120 6.34 9.64 0.77
CA SER A 120 7.76 9.72 0.41
C SER A 120 8.09 8.58 -0.54
N VAL A 121 8.13 8.87 -1.84
CA VAL A 121 8.92 8.12 -2.82
C VAL A 121 9.85 9.12 -3.48
N ASN A 122 11.10 9.12 -3.02
CA ASN A 122 12.18 9.80 -3.71
C ASN A 122 13.16 8.72 -4.17
N LEU A 123 12.96 8.25 -5.41
CA LEU A 123 13.92 7.40 -6.10
C LEU A 123 14.78 8.30 -6.96
N ARG A 124 15.99 8.61 -6.47
CA ARG A 124 17.12 9.00 -7.31
C ARG A 124 17.86 7.75 -7.74
#